data_AF-X7ZVE7-F1
#
_entry.id   AF-X7ZVE7-F1
#
_cell.length_a   1.000
_cell.length_b   1.000
_cell.length_c   1.000
_cell.angle_alpha   90.00
_cell.angle_beta   90.00
_cell.angle_gamma   90.00
#
_symmetry.space_group_name_H-M   'P 1'
#
loop_
_entity.id
_entity.type
_entity.pdbx_description
1 polymer ?
#
loop_
_entity_poly.entity_id
_entity_poly.type
_entity_poly.pdbx_seq_one_letter_code
_entity_poly.pdbx_strand_id
1 'polypeptide(L)'
;MLIAAGSGITPIMSICKSALVEGSGQVVLLYANRDDRSVIFGEALRELAAKYPDRLTVVHWLESLQGLPSAAALAKLAAPYTDHEVFICGPDRSCRPAATRWTH
;
A
#
# COMPACT_ATOMS: atom_id res chain seq x y z
N MET A 1 0.22 -6.35 -4.33
CA MET A 1 0.75 -5.18 -3.61
C MET A 1 -0.21 -4.02 -3.79
N LEU A 2 -0.46 -3.27 -2.72
CA LEU A 2 -1.36 -2.13 -2.71
C LEU A 2 -0.54 -0.88 -2.41
N ILE A 3 -0.76 0.20 -3.15
CA ILE A 3 -0.07 1.48 -2.96
C ILE A 3 -1.12 2.56 -2.78
N ALA A 4 -1.05 3.28 -1.66
CA ALA A 4 -1.96 4.36 -1.34
C ALA A 4 -1.17 5.64 -1.03
N ALA A 5 -1.71 6.79 -1.40
CA ALA A 5 -1.25 8.09 -0.91
C ALA A 5 -2.42 8.94 -0.40
N GLY A 6 -2.29 9.48 0.82
CA GLY A 6 -3.32 10.32 1.45
C GLY A 6 -4.72 9.67 1.43
N SER A 7 -5.73 10.41 0.95
CA SER A 7 -7.13 9.94 0.88
C SER A 7 -7.37 8.76 -0.09
N GLY A 8 -6.40 8.45 -0.96
CA GLY A 8 -6.43 7.25 -1.80
C GLY A 8 -6.43 5.93 -1.01
N ILE A 9 -6.22 5.99 0.31
CA ILE A 9 -6.31 4.83 1.20
C ILE A 9 -7.73 4.23 1.25
N THR A 10 -8.79 5.01 1.05
CA THR A 10 -10.18 4.52 1.19
C THR A 10 -10.52 3.37 0.23
N PRO A 11 -10.33 3.48 -1.10
CA PRO A 11 -10.55 2.35 -1.99
C PRO A 11 -9.57 1.19 -1.72
N ILE A 12 -8.32 1.51 -1.35
CA ILE A 12 -7.31 0.51 -1.03
C ILE A 12 -7.66 -0.30 0.23
N MET A 13 -8.31 0.30 1.23
CA MET A 13 -8.80 -0.41 2.42
C MET A 13 -9.87 -1.44 2.06
N SER A 14 -10.75 -1.14 1.09
CA SER A 14 -11.74 -2.10 0.61
C SER A 14 -11.06 -3.31 -0.04
N ILE A 15 -10.10 -3.06 -0.95
CA ILE A 15 -9.35 -4.13 -1.64
C ILE A 15 -8.52 -4.95 -0.64
N CYS A 16 -7.84 -4.28 0.29
CA CYS A 16 -7.03 -4.93 1.33
C CYS A 16 -7.86 -5.90 2.17
N LYS A 17 -9.03 -5.45 2.65
CA LYS A 17 -9.94 -6.29 3.43
C LYS A 17 -10.43 -7.48 2.62
N SER A 18 -10.90 -7.28 1.39
CA SER A 18 -11.35 -8.38 0.52
C SER A 18 -10.23 -9.38 0.25
N ALA A 19 -9.02 -8.93 -0.10
CA ALA A 19 -7.88 -9.80 -0.36
C ALA A 19 -7.46 -10.64 0.88
N LEU A 20 -7.56 -10.07 2.08
CA LEU A 20 -7.27 -10.76 3.33
C LEU A 20 -8.36 -11.78 3.71
N VAL A 21 -9.63 -11.46 3.45
CA VAL A 21 -10.77 -12.33 3.80
C VAL A 21 -10.95 -13.47 2.79
N GLU A 22 -10.91 -13.17 1.50
CA GLU A 22 -11.27 -14.10 0.43
C GLU A 22 -10.06 -14.81 -0.18
N GLY A 23 -8.89 -14.16 -0.16
CA GLY A 23 -7.65 -14.70 -0.71
C GLY A 23 -6.83 -15.49 0.32
N SER A 24 -5.80 -16.18 -0.15
CA SER A 24 -4.79 -16.89 0.66
C SER A 24 -3.39 -16.29 0.58
N GLY A 25 -3.15 -15.35 -0.34
CA GLY A 25 -1.84 -14.74 -0.58
C GLY A 25 -1.41 -13.71 0.45
N GLN A 26 -0.15 -13.25 0.28
CA GLN A 26 0.45 -12.14 1.01
C GLN A 26 -0.04 -10.79 0.46
N VAL A 27 -0.45 -9.90 1.37
CA VAL A 27 -0.86 -8.54 1.07
C VAL A 27 0.19 -7.58 1.62
N VAL A 28 0.78 -6.79 0.74
CA VAL A 28 1.70 -5.71 1.11
C VAL A 28 1.05 -4.39 0.76
N LEU A 29 0.93 -3.50 1.74
CA LEU A 29 0.40 -2.15 1.59
C LEU A 29 1.51 -1.13 1.82
N LEU A 30 1.89 -0.40 0.78
CA LEU A 30 2.71 0.81 0.89
C LEU A 30 1.77 2.01 1.03
N TYR A 31 1.83 2.71 2.16
CA TYR A 31 0.97 3.87 2.41
C TYR A 31 1.81 5.13 2.65
N ALA A 32 1.75 6.05 1.69
CA ALA A 32 2.46 7.32 1.72
C ALA A 32 1.60 8.44 2.33
N ASN A 33 2.13 9.10 3.36
CA ASN A 33 1.49 10.19 4.09
C ASN A 33 2.50 11.34 4.29
N ARG A 34 1.99 12.56 4.46
CA ARG A 34 2.85 13.73 4.70
C ARG A 34 3.53 13.65 6.07
N ASP A 35 2.76 13.28 7.08
CA ASP A 35 3.20 13.04 8.45
C ASP A 35 2.39 11.93 9.14
N ASP A 36 2.84 11.46 10.30
CA ASP A 36 2.20 10.39 11.07
C ASP A 36 0.79 10.75 11.57
N ARG A 37 0.57 12.04 11.86
CA ARG A 37 -0.74 12.58 12.28
C ARG A 37 -1.75 12.62 11.13
N SER A 38 -1.28 12.57 9.88
CA SER A 38 -2.10 12.54 8.66
C SER A 38 -2.45 11.12 8.20
N VAL A 39 -2.12 10.08 8.98
CA VAL A 39 -2.47 8.68 8.67
C VAL A 39 -3.96 8.45 8.93
N ILE A 40 -4.76 8.70 7.91
CA ILE A 40 -6.18 8.30 7.87
C ILE A 40 -6.23 6.77 7.95
N PHE A 41 -7.07 6.21 8.83
CA PHE A 41 -7.22 4.77 9.13
C PHE A 41 -6.03 4.08 9.83
N GLY A 42 -5.13 4.84 10.49
CA GLY A 42 -3.96 4.24 11.17
C GLY A 42 -4.31 3.15 12.21
N GLU A 43 -5.35 3.35 13.02
CA GLU A 43 -5.81 2.35 14.00
C GLU A 43 -6.35 1.09 13.32
N ALA A 44 -7.25 1.24 12.35
CA ALA A 44 -7.81 0.13 11.60
C ALA A 44 -6.73 -0.69 10.85
N LEU A 45 -5.67 -0.05 10.36
CA LEU A 45 -4.53 -0.73 9.75
C LEU A 45 -3.74 -1.55 10.77
N ARG A 46 -3.54 -1.02 11.99
CA ARG A 46 -2.88 -1.75 13.08
C ARG A 46 -3.70 -2.95 13.52
N GLU A 47 -5.02 -2.79 13.66
CA GLU A 47 -5.93 -3.89 13.98
C GLU A 47 -5.90 -4.98 12.91
N LEU A 48 -5.93 -4.61 11.62
CA LEU A 48 -5.82 -5.56 10.52
C LEU A 48 -4.47 -6.28 10.53
N ALA A 49 -3.37 -5.56 10.75
CA ALA A 49 -2.04 -6.15 10.82
C ALA A 49 -1.90 -7.11 12.01
N ALA A 50 -2.51 -6.77 13.15
CA ALA A 50 -2.55 -7.66 14.32
C ALA A 50 -3.44 -8.89 14.08
N LYS A 51 -4.53 -8.77 13.30
CA LYS A 51 -5.42 -9.88 12.94
C LYS A 51 -4.80 -10.82 11.91
N TYR A 52 -3.97 -10.30 11.01
CA TYR A 52 -3.36 -11.04 9.92
C TYR A 52 -1.83 -10.87 9.88
N PRO A 53 -1.10 -11.21 10.97
CA PRO A 53 0.32 -10.87 11.11
C PRO A 53 1.21 -11.56 10.08
N ASP A 54 0.85 -12.77 9.67
CA ASP A 54 1.58 -13.54 8.66
C ASP A 54 1.17 -13.23 7.23
N ARG A 55 0.16 -12.35 7.02
CA ARG A 55 -0.43 -12.10 5.70
C ARG A 55 -0.50 -10.64 5.29
N LEU A 56 -0.44 -9.71 6.25
CA LEU A 56 -0.48 -8.27 5.99
C LEU A 56 0.81 -7.62 6.44
N THR A 57 1.57 -7.08 5.49
CA THR A 57 2.67 -6.14 5.76
C THR A 57 2.24 -4.73 5.40
N VAL A 58 2.29 -3.80 6.37
CA VAL A 58 2.01 -2.38 6.14
C VAL A 58 3.31 -1.60 6.24
N VAL A 59 3.69 -0.94 5.14
CA VAL A 59 4.87 -0.08 5.05
C VAL A 59 4.41 1.37 4.97
N HIS A 60 4.73 2.15 6.00
CA HIS A 60 4.43 3.58 6.03
C HIS A 60 5.58 4.37 5.42
N TRP A 61 5.27 5.21 4.43
CA TRP A 61 6.20 6.19 3.88
C TRP A 61 5.81 7.58 4.38
N LEU A 62 6.64 8.19 5.22
CA LEU A 62 6.39 9.53 5.75
C LEU A 62 7.23 10.56 4.98
N GLU A 63 6.55 11.46 4.26
CA GLU A 63 7.19 12.51 3.48
C GLU A 63 8.05 13.45 4.34
N SER A 64 7.58 13.74 5.57
CA SER A 64 8.32 14.55 6.53
C SER A 64 9.68 13.97 6.95
N LEU A 65 9.85 12.65 6.85
CA LEU A 65 11.08 11.95 7.24
C LEU A 65 11.93 11.56 6.03
N GLN A 66 11.29 11.25 4.90
CA GLN A 66 11.94 10.60 3.75
C GLN A 66 11.85 11.42 2.46
N GLY A 67 11.13 12.55 2.48
CA GLY A 67 10.76 13.29 1.27
C GLY A 67 9.73 12.57 0.41
N LEU A 68 9.43 13.15 -0.76
CA LEU A 68 8.57 12.52 -1.75
C LEU A 68 9.19 11.20 -2.25
N PRO A 69 8.41 10.13 -2.39
CA PRO A 69 8.91 8.87 -2.92
C PRO A 69 9.34 9.04 -4.38
N SER A 70 10.62 8.77 -4.67
CA SER A 70 11.14 8.71 -6.03
C SER A 70 10.80 7.36 -6.69
N ALA A 71 10.77 7.33 -8.03
CA ALA A 71 10.56 6.08 -8.77
C ALA A 71 11.59 5.00 -8.39
N ALA A 72 12.85 5.37 -8.18
CA ALA A 72 13.91 4.45 -7.76
C ALA A 72 13.68 3.89 -6.35
N ALA A 73 13.21 4.73 -5.42
CA ALA A 73 12.89 4.29 -4.07
C ALA A 73 11.70 3.31 -4.06
N LEU A 74 10.65 3.63 -4.83
CA LEU A 74 9.49 2.75 -5.00
C LEU A 74 9.89 1.42 -5.66
N ALA A 75 10.72 1.45 -6.69
CA ALA A 75 11.20 0.23 -7.36
C ALA A 75 11.99 -0.66 -6.40
N LYS A 76 12.87 -0.08 -5.56
CA LYS A 76 13.64 -0.84 -4.56
C LYS A 76 12.73 -1.49 -3.51
N LEU A 77 11.70 -0.78 -3.07
CA LEU A 77 10.73 -1.30 -2.10
C LEU A 77 9.80 -2.36 -2.71
N ALA A 78 9.46 -2.21 -3.98
CA ALA A 78 8.63 -3.14 -4.74
C ALA A 78 9.37 -4.38 -5.23
N ALA A 79 10.71 -4.35 -5.31
CA ALA A 79 11.54 -5.41 -5.88
C ALA A 79 11.27 -6.83 -5.32
N PRO A 80 10.97 -7.02 -4.01
CA PRO A 80 10.63 -8.35 -3.48
C PRO A 80 9.24 -8.86 -3.91
N TYR A 81 8.40 -8.02 -4.52
CA TYR A 81 6.97 -8.26 -4.73
C TYR A 81 6.57 -8.20 -6.21
N THR A 82 7.51 -8.46 -7.13
CA THR A 82 7.31 -8.34 -8.58
C THR A 82 6.24 -9.26 -9.16
N ASP A 83 5.96 -10.38 -8.48
CA ASP A 83 4.93 -11.34 -8.90
C ASP A 83 3.53 -11.01 -8.35
N HIS A 84 3.38 -9.94 -7.57
CA HIS A 84 2.09 -9.55 -7.03
C HIS A 84 1.31 -8.68 -8.02
N GLU A 85 0.00 -8.89 -8.09
CA GLU A 85 -0.90 -7.93 -8.73
C GLU A 85 -0.84 -6.58 -7.98
N VAL A 86 -0.73 -5.46 -8.71
CA VAL A 86 -0.48 -4.14 -8.11
C VAL A 86 -1.67 -3.19 -8.34
N PHE A 87 -2.17 -2.62 -7.25
CA PHE A 87 -3.18 -1.55 -7.27
C PHE A 87 -2.60 -0.28 -6.69
N ILE A 88 -2.78 0.86 -7.37
CA ILE A 88 -2.33 2.17 -6.92
C ILE A 88 -3.48 3.17 -6.87
N CYS A 89 -3.57 3.96 -5.80
CA CYS A 89 -4.51 5.07 -5.68
C CYS A 89 -3.90 6.26 -4.94
N GLY A 90 -3.94 7.45 -5.56
CA GLY A 90 -3.41 8.70 -5.02
C GLY A 90 -4.44 9.84 -4.99
N PRO A 91 -4.03 11.04 -4.55
CA PRO A 91 -4.91 12.21 -4.39
C PRO A 91 -5.49 12.77 -5.70
N ASP A 92 -4.99 12.35 -6.87
CA ASP A 92 -5.62 12.60 -8.17
C ASP A 92 -6.84 11.69 -8.44
N ARG A 93 -7.19 10.80 -7.49
CA ARG A 93 -8.30 9.83 -7.53
C ARG A 93 -8.21 8.80 -8.64
N SER A 94 -7.10 8.69 -9.37
CA SER A 94 -6.95 7.62 -10.34
C SER A 94 -6.58 6.32 -9.60
N CYS A 95 -7.59 5.47 -9.37
CA CYS A 95 -7.35 4.09 -8.97
C CYS A 95 -7.15 3.28 -10.25
N ARG A 96 -5.91 2.84 -10.51
CA ARG A 96 -5.57 2.04 -11.70
C ARG A 96 -4.87 0.76 -11.26
N PRO A 97 -5.12 -0.39 -11.91
CA PRO A 97 -4.16 -1.48 -11.89
C PRO A 97 -2.83 -0.92 -12.41
N ALA A 98 -1.77 -0.96 -11.62
CA ALA A 98 -0.45 -0.70 -12.17
C ALA A 98 -0.15 -1.92 -13.04
N ALA A 99 -0.01 -1.70 -14.35
CA ALA A 99 0.04 -2.75 -15.36
C ALA A 99 0.88 -3.95 -14.90
N THR A 100 0.30 -5.14 -15.02
CA THR A 100 0.59 -6.39 -14.30
C THR A 100 1.91 -7.07 -14.64
N ARG A 101 2.97 -6.33 -14.99
CA ARG A 101 4.32 -6.86 -15.22
C ARG A 101 5.30 -5.69 -15.31
N TRP A 102 6.12 -5.54 -14.29
CA TRP A 102 7.41 -4.85 -14.42
C TRP A 102 8.34 -5.79 -15.20
N THR A 103 8.08 -6.00 -16.48
CA THR A 103 9.05 -6.68 -17.36
C THR A 103 10.23 -5.74 -17.58
N HIS A 104 11.42 -6.29 -17.33
CA HIS A 104 12.74 -5.72 -17.56
C HIS A 104 12.86 -4.80 -18.79
#